data_AF-A0A2G6HD68-F1
#
_entry.id   AF-A0A2G6HD68-F1
#
_cell.length_a   1.000
_cell.length_b   1.000
_cell.length_c   1.000
_cell.angle_alpha   90.00
_cell.angle_beta   90.00
_cell.angle_gamma   90.00
#
_symmetry.space_group_name_H-M   'P 1'
#
loop_
_entity.id
_entity.type
_entity.pdbx_description
1 polymer ?
#
loop_
_entity_poly.entity_id
_entity_poly.type
_entity_poly.pdbx_seq_one_letter_code
_entity_poly.pdbx_strand_id
1 'polypeptide(L)'
;MAERRIPRIDQPVELRRRSFLTGPGFDQERFGVLSEAFARFMGTVQFLIGMTVFVALWLAWNTFAPSVWQFDPRELNYTLLTLILSLQASYAAPLILLAQNRQADRERVALEQDRDRDERALADTEFLTREVAALRIALRETATRDFVRSELRDLLEELQERGAIAPAAKPDGKSKAKGKGKGPKTSAT
;
A
#
# COMPACT_ATOMS: atom_id res chain seq x y z
N MET A 1 -14.60 -54.25 18.95
CA MET A 1 -14.92 -53.06 18.14
C MET A 1 -13.62 -52.29 17.95
N ALA A 2 -13.00 -52.42 16.77
CA ALA A 2 -11.73 -51.76 16.46
C ALA A 2 -12.01 -50.62 15.50
N GLU A 3 -11.78 -49.40 15.96
CA GLU A 3 -12.03 -48.16 15.23
C GLU A 3 -10.94 -47.95 14.17
N ARG A 4 -11.31 -48.08 12.89
CA ARG A 4 -10.42 -47.77 11.76
C ARG A 4 -10.28 -46.26 11.64
N ARG A 5 -9.17 -45.70 12.12
CA ARG A 5 -8.77 -44.32 11.83
C ARG A 5 -8.46 -44.18 10.34
N ILE A 6 -9.21 -43.33 9.65
CA ILE A 6 -8.93 -42.93 8.26
C ILE A 6 -7.78 -41.90 8.28
N PRO A 7 -6.68 -42.11 7.53
CA PRO A 7 -5.63 -41.11 7.41
C PRO A 7 -6.08 -39.97 6.48
N ARG A 8 -6.02 -38.74 6.99
CA ARG A 8 -6.33 -37.51 6.27
C ARG A 8 -5.23 -37.27 5.22
N ILE A 9 -5.54 -37.59 3.95
CA ILE A 9 -4.69 -37.31 2.79
C ILE A 9 -5.10 -35.93 2.27
N ASP A 10 -4.41 -34.89 2.76
CA ASP A 10 -4.30 -33.64 2.02
C ASP A 10 -3.04 -32.90 2.51
N GLN A 11 -1.89 -33.36 2.04
CA GLN A 11 -0.69 -32.55 2.01
C GLN A 11 -0.38 -32.37 0.53
N PRO A 12 -0.42 -31.13 -0.01
CA PRO A 12 0.02 -30.92 -1.37
C PRO A 12 1.48 -31.35 -1.43
N VAL A 13 1.74 -32.37 -2.26
CA VAL A 13 3.09 -32.81 -2.59
C VAL A 13 3.77 -31.63 -3.24
N GLU A 14 4.60 -30.92 -2.46
CA GLU A 14 5.59 -30.01 -3.01
C GLU A 14 6.47 -30.85 -3.92
N LEU A 15 6.16 -30.77 -5.23
CA LEU A 15 7.01 -31.23 -6.30
C LEU A 15 8.33 -30.48 -6.15
N ARG A 16 9.23 -31.09 -5.35
CA ARG A 16 10.63 -30.75 -5.19
C ARG A 16 11.21 -30.72 -6.59
N ARG A 17 11.16 -29.52 -7.17
CA ARG A 17 11.61 -29.23 -8.52
C ARG A 17 13.05 -29.68 -8.57
N ARG A 18 13.25 -30.71 -9.36
CA ARG A 18 14.44 -31.54 -9.46
C ARG A 18 15.65 -30.63 -9.73
N SER A 19 16.35 -30.27 -8.65
CA SER A 19 17.57 -29.45 -8.62
C SER A 19 18.74 -30.22 -9.22
N PHE A 20 18.72 -30.40 -10.54
CA PHE A 20 19.82 -30.98 -11.31
C PHE A 20 20.54 -29.95 -12.19
N LEU A 21 20.34 -28.65 -11.90
CA LEU A 21 21.05 -27.54 -12.54
C LEU A 21 21.68 -26.67 -11.47
N THR A 22 22.49 -27.29 -10.59
CA THR A 22 23.46 -26.55 -9.78
C THR A 22 24.63 -26.20 -10.70
N GLY A 23 24.45 -25.15 -11.51
CA GLY A 23 25.59 -24.39 -12.04
C GLY A 23 26.36 -23.76 -10.87
N PRO A 24 27.63 -23.39 -11.06
CA PRO A 24 28.42 -22.77 -10.00
C PRO A 24 27.64 -21.56 -9.47
N GLY A 25 27.44 -21.51 -8.16
CA GLY A 25 26.71 -20.43 -7.50
C GLY A 25 27.31 -19.10 -7.93
N PHE A 26 26.64 -18.42 -8.86
CA PHE A 26 26.89 -17.02 -9.11
C PHE A 26 26.64 -16.33 -7.76
N ASP A 27 27.69 -15.81 -7.13
CA ASP A 27 27.66 -15.17 -5.82
C ASP A 27 26.68 -13.98 -5.84
N GLN A 28 25.39 -14.28 -5.63
CA GLN A 28 24.28 -13.32 -5.67
C GLN A 28 24.51 -12.19 -4.65
N GLU A 29 25.23 -12.50 -3.57
CA GLU A 29 25.77 -11.58 -2.58
C GLU A 29 26.72 -10.53 -3.20
N ARG A 30 27.72 -10.97 -3.95
CA ARG A 30 28.75 -10.09 -4.55
C ARG A 30 28.19 -9.24 -5.67
N PHE A 31 27.33 -9.82 -6.50
CA PHE A 31 26.58 -9.05 -7.51
C PHE A 31 25.61 -8.07 -6.86
N GLY A 32 25.04 -8.41 -5.70
CA GLY A 32 24.15 -7.53 -4.95
C GLY A 32 24.82 -6.25 -4.46
N VAL A 33 26.04 -6.39 -3.90
CA VAL A 33 26.88 -5.27 -3.43
C VAL A 33 27.40 -4.44 -4.60
N LEU A 34 27.88 -5.08 -5.67
CA LEU A 34 28.31 -4.35 -6.88
C LEU A 34 27.16 -3.55 -7.49
N SER A 35 25.96 -4.14 -7.56
CA SER A 35 24.77 -3.47 -8.10
C SER A 35 24.33 -2.28 -7.25
N GLU A 36 24.44 -2.38 -5.92
CA GLU A 36 24.14 -1.25 -5.03
C GLU A 36 25.15 -0.11 -5.22
N ALA A 37 26.44 -0.42 -5.28
CA ALA A 37 27.49 0.56 -5.55
C ALA A 37 27.31 1.23 -6.92
N PHE A 38 27.01 0.44 -7.97
CA PHE A 38 26.74 0.96 -9.31
C PHE A 38 25.49 1.84 -9.37
N ALA A 39 24.40 1.44 -8.68
CA ALA A 39 23.18 2.24 -8.63
C ALA A 39 23.41 3.60 -7.95
N ARG A 40 24.19 3.61 -6.85
CA ARG A 40 24.57 4.85 -6.16
C ARG A 40 25.50 5.71 -7.02
N PHE A 41 26.40 5.09 -7.77
CA PHE A 41 27.33 5.79 -8.66
C PHE A 41 26.63 6.43 -9.86
N MET A 42 25.76 5.69 -10.56
CA MET A 42 25.01 6.15 -11.73
C MET A 42 23.94 7.21 -11.38
N GLY A 43 23.37 7.17 -10.17
CA GLY A 43 22.36 8.14 -9.73
C GLY A 43 22.93 9.50 -9.27
N THR A 44 24.26 9.67 -9.25
CA THR A 44 24.90 10.87 -8.71
C THR A 44 25.33 11.81 -9.85
N VAL A 45 25.06 13.12 -9.70
CA VAL A 45 25.47 14.17 -10.66
C VAL A 45 26.99 14.19 -10.91
N GLN A 46 27.77 13.73 -9.94
CA GLN A 46 29.23 13.61 -10.03
C GLN A 46 29.70 12.69 -11.16
N PHE A 47 28.96 11.61 -11.48
CA PHE A 47 29.32 10.72 -12.59
C PHE A 47 29.21 11.45 -13.93
N LEU A 48 28.12 12.21 -14.13
CA LEU A 48 27.92 13.01 -15.34
C LEU A 48 29.04 14.04 -15.50
N ILE A 49 29.37 14.78 -14.42
CA ILE A 49 30.45 15.77 -14.44
C ILE A 49 31.79 15.11 -14.79
N GLY A 50 32.13 13.98 -14.14
CA GLY A 50 33.37 13.24 -14.41
C GLY A 50 33.47 12.78 -15.87
N MET A 51 32.38 12.23 -16.42
CA MET A 51 32.33 11.79 -17.81
C MET A 51 32.44 12.97 -18.79
N THR A 52 31.79 14.10 -18.51
CA THR A 52 31.91 15.32 -19.32
C THR A 52 33.34 15.86 -19.29
N VAL A 53 33.98 15.88 -18.12
CA VAL A 53 35.39 16.32 -17.99
C VAL A 53 36.31 15.37 -18.76
N PHE A 54 36.10 14.06 -18.68
CA PHE A 54 36.87 13.09 -19.46
C PHE A 54 36.75 13.33 -20.97
N VAL A 55 35.53 13.48 -21.48
CA VAL A 55 35.30 13.77 -22.92
C VAL A 55 35.93 15.11 -23.30
N ALA A 56 35.78 16.14 -22.49
CA ALA A 56 36.36 17.46 -22.74
C ALA A 56 37.89 17.43 -22.77
N LEU A 57 38.53 16.72 -21.82
CA LEU A 57 39.98 16.55 -21.78
C LEU A 57 40.48 15.74 -22.96
N TRP A 58 39.77 14.68 -23.36
CA TRP A 58 40.11 13.89 -24.55
C TRP A 58 40.08 14.74 -25.81
N LEU A 59 39.02 15.55 -25.97
CA LEU A 59 38.86 16.42 -27.12
C LEU A 59 39.92 17.53 -27.12
N ALA A 60 40.18 18.15 -25.96
CA ALA A 60 41.21 19.17 -25.82
C ALA A 60 42.60 18.61 -26.15
N TRP A 61 42.96 17.44 -25.60
CA TRP A 61 44.24 16.79 -25.88
C TRP A 61 44.41 16.52 -27.38
N ASN A 62 43.43 15.87 -28.02
CA ASN A 62 43.52 15.52 -29.44
C ASN A 62 43.36 16.73 -30.39
N THR A 63 42.80 17.85 -29.91
CA THR A 63 42.69 19.09 -30.70
C THR A 63 43.96 19.93 -30.64
N PHE A 64 44.57 20.07 -29.46
CA PHE A 64 45.71 20.96 -29.23
C PHE A 64 47.07 20.23 -29.35
N ALA A 65 47.11 18.90 -29.31
CA ALA A 65 48.34 18.16 -29.53
C ALA A 65 48.86 18.29 -30.98
N PRO A 66 50.19 18.38 -31.20
CA PRO A 66 50.77 18.28 -32.53
C PRO A 66 50.39 16.96 -33.22
N SER A 67 50.25 16.97 -34.55
CA SER A 67 49.76 15.81 -35.35
C SER A 67 50.51 14.50 -35.11
N VAL A 68 51.76 14.57 -34.67
CA VAL A 68 52.62 13.40 -34.36
C VAL A 68 52.25 12.73 -33.03
N TRP A 69 51.53 13.41 -32.14
CA TRP A 69 51.12 12.95 -30.80
C TRP A 69 49.59 12.82 -30.65
N GLN A 70 48.83 13.06 -31.72
CA GLN A 70 47.38 12.88 -31.73
C GLN A 70 47.06 11.40 -31.76
N PHE A 71 46.56 10.87 -30.64
CA PHE A 71 46.09 9.48 -30.56
C PHE A 71 44.80 9.27 -31.36
N ASP A 72 43.92 10.27 -31.38
CA ASP A 72 42.62 10.25 -32.06
C ASP A 72 42.49 11.51 -32.93
N PRO A 73 43.05 11.51 -34.16
CA PRO A 73 43.15 12.70 -34.98
C PRO A 73 41.78 13.31 -35.29
N ARG A 74 41.71 14.64 -35.25
CA ARG A 74 40.48 15.38 -35.60
C ARG A 74 40.00 15.11 -37.03
N GLU A 75 40.91 14.78 -37.95
CA GLU A 75 40.60 14.47 -39.36
C GLU A 75 39.77 13.19 -39.50
N LEU A 76 39.92 12.25 -38.57
CA LEU A 76 39.14 11.01 -38.47
C LEU A 76 37.89 11.18 -37.58
N ASN A 77 37.51 12.43 -37.26
CA ASN A 77 36.34 12.76 -36.45
C ASN A 77 36.28 12.05 -35.09
N TYR A 78 37.43 11.86 -34.43
CA TYR A 78 37.51 11.18 -33.13
C TYR A 78 36.94 9.76 -33.16
N THR A 79 37.38 8.95 -34.12
CA THR A 79 36.90 7.58 -34.33
C THR A 79 37.12 6.72 -33.09
N LEU A 80 38.25 6.87 -32.37
CA LEU A 80 38.52 6.06 -31.18
C LEU A 80 37.57 6.42 -30.04
N LEU A 81 37.34 7.71 -29.79
CA LEU A 81 36.35 8.15 -28.79
C LEU A 81 34.97 7.55 -29.09
N THR A 82 34.55 7.58 -30.35
CA THR A 82 33.25 7.05 -30.79
C THR A 82 33.17 5.53 -30.60
N LEU A 83 34.23 4.80 -30.93
CA LEU A 83 34.31 3.35 -30.71
C LEU A 83 34.23 3.01 -29.21
N ILE A 84 34.91 3.77 -28.36
CA ILE A 84 34.88 3.55 -26.90
C ILE A 84 33.48 3.85 -26.35
N LEU A 85 32.85 4.96 -26.75
CA LEU A 85 31.51 5.32 -26.28
C LEU A 85 30.44 4.33 -26.75
N SER A 86 30.53 3.84 -27.99
CA SER A 86 29.60 2.83 -28.50
C SER A 86 29.76 1.49 -27.77
N LEU A 87 30.99 1.06 -27.49
CA LEU A 87 31.28 -0.11 -26.68
C LEU A 87 30.75 0.04 -25.24
N GLN A 88 30.95 1.22 -24.64
CA GLN A 88 30.46 1.53 -23.29
C GLN A 88 28.93 1.39 -23.20
N ALA A 89 28.20 1.90 -24.19
CA ALA A 89 26.75 1.74 -24.26
C ALA A 89 26.34 0.25 -24.44
N SER A 90 27.04 -0.48 -25.30
CA SER A 90 26.75 -1.90 -25.56
C SER A 90 26.95 -2.79 -24.33
N TYR A 91 27.98 -2.54 -23.53
CA TYR A 91 28.24 -3.30 -22.30
C TYR A 91 27.38 -2.85 -21.10
N ALA A 92 26.92 -1.59 -21.10
CA ALA A 92 26.01 -1.10 -20.07
C ALA A 92 24.65 -1.83 -20.12
N ALA A 93 24.10 -2.09 -21.32
CA ALA A 93 22.80 -2.73 -21.49
C ALA A 93 22.63 -4.07 -20.73
N PRO A 94 23.50 -5.09 -20.88
CA PRO A 94 23.36 -6.35 -20.16
C PRO A 94 23.52 -6.22 -18.64
N LEU A 95 24.39 -5.31 -18.18
CA LEU A 95 24.55 -5.04 -16.75
C LEU A 95 23.30 -4.36 -16.16
N ILE A 96 22.72 -3.41 -16.90
CA ILE A 96 21.47 -2.74 -16.52
C ILE A 96 20.33 -3.76 -16.46
N LEU A 97 20.24 -4.68 -17.44
CA LEU A 97 19.22 -5.74 -17.44
C LEU A 97 19.33 -6.65 -16.21
N LEU A 98 20.54 -7.01 -15.79
CA LEU A 98 20.77 -7.80 -14.58
C LEU A 98 20.36 -7.03 -13.32
N ALA A 99 20.70 -5.73 -13.25
CA ALA A 99 20.28 -4.88 -12.14
C ALA A 99 18.76 -4.73 -12.08
N GLN A 100 18.10 -4.57 -13.24
CA GLN A 100 16.65 -4.44 -13.38
C GLN A 100 15.92 -5.72 -12.99
N ASN A 101 16.39 -6.90 -13.42
CA ASN A 101 15.78 -8.18 -13.02
C ASN A 101 15.73 -8.33 -11.50
N ARG A 102 16.81 -7.95 -10.79
CA ARG A 102 16.83 -8.00 -9.33
C ARG A 102 15.89 -6.99 -8.68
N GLN A 103 15.72 -5.80 -9.25
CA GLN A 103 14.74 -4.84 -8.75
C GLN A 103 13.32 -5.37 -8.95
N ALA A 104 13.02 -5.92 -10.12
CA ALA A 104 11.72 -6.52 -10.42
C ALA A 104 11.39 -7.68 -9.47
N ASP A 105 12.38 -8.51 -9.10
CA ASP A 105 12.20 -9.59 -8.12
C ASP A 105 11.85 -9.04 -6.73
N ARG A 106 12.52 -7.98 -6.28
CA ARG A 106 12.20 -7.31 -4.99
C ARG A 106 10.83 -6.65 -5.02
N GLU A 107 10.51 -5.96 -6.11
CA GLU A 107 9.22 -5.31 -6.32
C GLU A 107 8.09 -6.34 -6.30
N ARG A 108 8.30 -7.51 -6.91
CA ARG A 108 7.33 -8.60 -6.86
C ARG A 108 7.05 -9.07 -5.44
N VAL A 109 8.09 -9.32 -4.64
CA VAL A 109 7.93 -9.74 -3.25
C VAL A 109 7.22 -8.67 -2.43
N ALA A 110 7.56 -7.39 -2.63
CA ALA A 110 6.88 -6.29 -1.96
C ALA A 110 5.39 -6.22 -2.31
N LEU A 111 5.03 -6.42 -3.59
CA LEU A 111 3.63 -6.44 -4.05
C LEU A 111 2.84 -7.63 -3.49
N GLU A 112 3.46 -8.81 -3.38
CA GLU A 112 2.83 -9.97 -2.75
C GLU A 112 2.54 -9.72 -1.27
N GLN A 113 3.49 -9.12 -0.53
CA GLN A 113 3.27 -8.73 0.87
C GLN A 113 2.21 -7.64 1.04
N ASP A 114 2.14 -6.70 0.11
CA ASP A 114 1.13 -5.63 0.13
C ASP A 114 -0.27 -6.21 -0.04
N ARG A 115 -0.44 -7.14 -0.98
CA ARG A 115 -1.68 -7.90 -1.16
C ARG A 115 -2.11 -8.63 0.10
N ASP A 116 -1.20 -9.37 0.73
CA ASP A 116 -1.50 -10.09 1.98
C ASP A 116 -1.91 -9.14 3.11
N ARG A 117 -1.31 -7.94 3.16
CA ARG A 117 -1.67 -6.91 4.15
C ARG A 117 -3.04 -6.31 3.86
N ASP A 118 -3.35 -6.03 2.60
CA ASP A 118 -4.66 -5.51 2.18
C ASP A 118 -5.77 -6.50 2.49
N GLU A 119 -5.57 -7.80 2.22
CA GLU A 119 -6.53 -8.85 2.58
C GLU A 119 -6.80 -8.90 4.09
N ARG A 120 -5.74 -8.78 4.91
CA ARG A 120 -5.89 -8.70 6.38
C ARG A 120 -6.58 -7.43 6.82
N ALA A 121 -6.25 -6.28 6.21
CA ALA A 121 -6.87 -5.01 6.53
C ALA A 121 -8.37 -4.99 6.19
N LEU A 122 -8.76 -5.63 5.07
CA LEU A 122 -10.16 -5.85 4.72
C LEU A 122 -10.86 -6.74 5.77
N ALA A 123 -10.25 -7.87 6.14
CA ALA A 123 -10.79 -8.76 7.17
C ALA A 123 -10.93 -8.08 8.55
N ASP A 124 -9.94 -7.28 8.96
CA ASP A 124 -9.98 -6.50 10.19
C ASP A 124 -11.10 -5.45 10.16
N THR A 125 -11.30 -4.81 9.00
CA THR A 125 -12.39 -3.84 8.81
C THR A 125 -13.76 -4.53 8.86
N GLU A 126 -13.92 -5.69 8.22
CA GLU A 126 -15.14 -6.50 8.31
C GLU A 126 -15.41 -6.97 9.74
N PHE A 127 -14.36 -7.36 10.47
CA PHE A 127 -14.46 -7.74 11.87
C PHE A 127 -14.91 -6.54 12.73
N LEU A 128 -14.23 -5.40 12.63
CA LEU A 128 -14.56 -4.19 13.39
C LEU A 128 -15.97 -3.69 13.07
N THR A 129 -16.40 -3.72 11.81
CA THR A 129 -17.77 -3.31 11.43
C THR A 129 -18.82 -4.24 12.02
N ARG A 130 -18.55 -5.56 12.05
CA ARG A 130 -19.44 -6.54 12.70
C ARG A 130 -19.51 -6.33 14.22
N GLU A 131 -18.36 -6.13 14.87
CA GLU A 131 -18.28 -5.86 16.30
C GLU A 131 -18.98 -4.55 16.67
N VAL A 132 -18.79 -3.48 15.90
CA VAL A 132 -19.48 -2.20 16.09
C VAL A 132 -20.99 -2.35 15.90
N ALA A 133 -21.45 -3.15 14.93
CA ALA A 133 -22.86 -3.43 14.74
C ALA A 133 -23.45 -4.20 15.94
N ALA A 134 -22.73 -5.20 16.46
CA ALA A 134 -23.12 -5.94 17.67
C ALA A 134 -23.18 -5.03 18.90
N LEU A 135 -22.14 -4.21 19.12
CA LEU A 135 -22.09 -3.21 20.19
C LEU A 135 -23.27 -2.24 20.12
N ARG A 136 -23.62 -1.76 18.91
CA ARG A 136 -24.76 -0.87 18.70
C ARG A 136 -26.09 -1.51 19.06
N ILE A 137 -26.29 -2.79 18.72
CA ILE A 137 -27.51 -3.53 19.08
C ILE A 137 -27.59 -3.70 20.60
N ALA A 138 -26.52 -4.14 21.24
CA ALA A 138 -26.45 -4.29 22.69
C ALA A 138 -26.77 -2.97 23.43
N LEU A 139 -26.19 -1.85 22.98
CA LEU A 139 -26.48 -0.50 23.51
C LEU A 139 -27.92 -0.04 23.27
N ARG A 140 -28.56 -0.47 22.17
CA ARG A 140 -29.96 -0.17 21.87
C ARG A 140 -30.90 -0.97 22.77
N GLU A 141 -30.59 -2.24 23.03
CA GLU A 141 -31.35 -3.09 23.96
C GLU A 141 -31.25 -2.61 25.40
N THR A 142 -30.14 -1.97 25.79
CA THR A 142 -30.02 -1.30 27.11
C THR A 142 -30.80 0.02 27.23
N ALA A 143 -31.70 0.33 26.30
CA ALA A 143 -32.83 1.25 26.50
C ALA A 143 -32.45 2.61 27.12
N THR A 144 -31.39 3.27 26.64
CA THR A 144 -30.81 4.46 27.30
C THR A 144 -31.72 5.68 27.42
N ARG A 145 -32.87 5.74 26.74
CA ARG A 145 -33.80 6.86 26.89
C ARG A 145 -35.06 6.50 27.65
N ASP A 146 -35.81 5.50 27.22
CA ASP A 146 -37.11 5.22 27.82
C ASP A 146 -36.98 4.47 29.15
N PHE A 147 -35.99 3.58 29.29
CA PHE A 147 -35.69 2.92 30.57
C PHE A 147 -35.04 3.89 31.56
N VAL A 148 -34.05 4.70 31.13
CA VAL A 148 -33.47 5.74 32.01
C VAL A 148 -34.53 6.76 32.43
N ARG A 149 -35.49 7.08 31.56
CA ARG A 149 -36.58 8.00 31.87
C ARG A 149 -37.65 7.38 32.78
N SER A 150 -37.94 6.08 32.65
CA SER A 150 -38.85 5.39 33.57
C SER A 150 -38.21 5.26 34.95
N GLU A 151 -36.96 4.82 35.04
CA GLU A 151 -36.24 4.72 36.32
C GLU A 151 -36.08 6.10 37.00
N LEU A 152 -35.76 7.15 36.24
CA LEU A 152 -35.73 8.51 36.79
C LEU A 152 -37.11 8.99 37.26
N ARG A 153 -38.21 8.54 36.64
CA ARG A 153 -39.58 8.89 37.08
C ARG A 153 -39.97 8.10 38.31
N ASP A 154 -39.71 6.80 38.32
CA ASP A 154 -40.02 5.91 39.44
C ASP A 154 -39.24 6.33 40.68
N LEU A 155 -37.95 6.68 40.55
CA LEU A 155 -37.15 7.26 41.65
C LEU A 155 -37.66 8.64 42.09
N LEU A 156 -38.14 9.49 41.17
CA LEU A 156 -38.73 10.80 41.53
C LEU A 156 -40.04 10.63 42.31
N GLU A 157 -40.87 9.67 41.90
CA GLU A 157 -42.15 9.36 42.50
C GLU A 157 -41.95 8.75 43.90
N GLU A 158 -40.97 7.86 44.06
CA GLU A 158 -40.57 7.33 45.37
C GLU A 158 -40.07 8.44 46.32
N LEU A 159 -39.28 9.41 45.82
CA LEU A 159 -38.83 10.55 46.64
C LEU A 159 -39.96 11.52 46.99
N GLN A 160 -40.97 11.68 46.12
CA GLN A 160 -42.18 12.44 46.41
C GLN A 160 -43.04 11.77 47.47
N GLU A 161 -43.23 10.44 47.40
CA GLU A 161 -43.95 9.67 48.42
C GLU A 161 -43.27 9.74 49.78
N ARG A 162 -41.93 9.74 49.80
CA ARG A 162 -41.14 9.93 51.02
C ARG A 162 -41.11 11.39 51.52
N GLY A 163 -41.79 12.31 50.83
CA GLY A 163 -41.91 13.72 51.21
C GLY A 163 -40.64 14.56 51.03
N ALA A 164 -39.64 14.04 50.29
CA ALA A 164 -38.36 14.71 50.09
C ALA A 164 -38.42 15.81 49.01
N ILE A 165 -39.42 15.79 48.11
CA ILE A 165 -39.56 16.72 46.98
C ILE A 165 -41.06 17.10 46.82
N ALA A 166 -41.38 18.38 46.59
CA ALA A 166 -42.74 18.86 46.39
C ALA A 166 -43.29 18.56 44.96
N PRO A 167 -44.59 18.30 44.78
CA PRO A 167 -45.15 17.93 43.47
C PRO A 167 -45.11 19.10 42.47
N ALA A 168 -44.51 18.86 41.31
CA ALA A 168 -44.52 19.81 40.19
C ALA A 168 -45.92 19.86 39.55
N ALA A 169 -46.50 21.06 39.46
CA ALA A 169 -47.86 21.30 38.96
C ALA A 169 -48.02 20.92 37.47
N LYS A 170 -49.11 20.18 37.14
CA LYS A 170 -49.46 19.77 35.77
C LYS A 170 -50.10 20.94 34.99
N PRO A 171 -49.74 21.18 33.70
CA PRO A 171 -50.44 22.14 32.87
C PRO A 171 -51.65 21.46 32.19
N ASP A 172 -52.86 21.87 32.58
CA ASP A 172 -54.13 21.47 31.95
C ASP A 172 -54.51 22.43 30.80
N GLY A 173 -55.04 21.90 29.69
CA GLY A 173 -55.70 22.75 28.69
C GLY A 173 -56.02 22.11 27.34
N LYS A 174 -57.25 21.63 27.18
CA LYS A 174 -57.89 21.27 25.89
C LYS A 174 -58.23 22.53 25.08
N SER A 175 -58.08 22.50 23.75
CA SER A 175 -58.84 23.39 22.85
C SER A 175 -59.39 22.61 21.66
N LYS A 176 -60.72 22.51 21.60
CA LYS A 176 -61.50 22.09 20.42
C LYS A 176 -61.72 23.33 19.55
N ALA A 177 -61.37 23.28 18.27
CA ALA A 177 -61.93 24.18 17.25
C ALA A 177 -62.35 23.37 16.01
N LYS A 178 -63.65 23.41 15.74
CA LYS A 178 -64.38 22.74 14.67
C LYS A 178 -64.49 23.73 13.50
N GLY A 179 -63.88 23.45 12.35
CA GLY A 179 -64.01 24.23 11.12
C GLY A 179 -64.42 23.34 9.95
N LYS A 180 -65.70 23.44 9.56
CA LYS A 180 -66.27 22.85 8.33
C LYS A 180 -65.74 23.64 7.12
N GLY A 181 -65.17 22.97 6.12
CA GLY A 181 -64.77 23.56 4.84
C GLY A 181 -64.87 22.53 3.72
N LYS A 182 -65.78 22.80 2.80
CA LYS A 182 -66.21 22.04 1.61
C LYS A 182 -65.06 21.82 0.61
N GLY A 183 -65.01 20.68 -0.08
CA GLY A 183 -64.00 20.35 -1.11
C GLY A 183 -64.02 21.27 -2.35
N PRO A 184 -63.15 21.03 -3.35
CA PRO A 184 -63.51 20.02 -4.36
C PRO A 184 -62.37 19.12 -4.87
N LYS A 185 -62.81 18.07 -5.56
CA LYS A 185 -62.05 17.08 -6.36
C LYS A 185 -61.42 17.72 -7.60
N THR A 186 -60.24 17.22 -8.03
CA THR A 186 -59.80 16.96 -9.43
C THR A 186 -58.47 16.17 -9.33
N SER A 187 -58.35 14.87 -9.67
CA SER A 187 -58.29 14.19 -10.98
C SER A 187 -57.11 14.61 -11.89
N ALA A 188 -56.21 13.65 -12.18
CA ALA A 188 -55.23 13.57 -13.29
C ALA A 188 -54.18 14.70 -13.36
N THR A 189 -52.89 14.45 -13.63
CA THR A 189 -52.25 13.65 -14.69
C THR A 189 -50.86 13.23 -14.26
#